data_AF-G2G8Q7-F1
#
_entry.id   AF-G2G8Q7-F1
#
_cell.length_a   1.000
_cell.length_b   1.000
_cell.length_c   1.000
_cell.angle_alpha   90.00
_cell.angle_beta   90.00
_cell.angle_gamma   90.00
#
_symmetry.space_group_name_H-M   'P 1'
#
loop_
_entity.id
_entity.type
_entity.pdbx_description
1 polymer ?
#
loop_
_entity_poly.entity_id
_entity_poly.type
_entity_poly.pdbx_seq_one_letter_code
_entity_poly.pdbx_strand_id
1 'polypeptide(L)' 'MAETATPDQIRTILDLLRRQARDGEAGTVGFFKGPTDRDGIATLTRTEADLYIDSLRGEY' A
#
# COMPACT_ATOMS: atom_id res chain seq x y z
N MET A 1 -3.63 -21.74 -1.03
CA MET A 1 -3.07 -20.95 0.07
C MET A 1 -3.04 -19.52 -0.43
N ALA A 2 -3.68 -18.57 0.25
CA ALA A 2 -3.59 -17.17 -0.17
C ALA A 2 -2.14 -16.72 0.08
N GLU A 3 -1.42 -16.41 -0.99
CA GLU A 3 -0.06 -15.91 -0.89
C GLU A 3 -0.12 -14.50 -0.30
N THR A 4 0.65 -14.25 0.77
CA THR A 4 0.79 -12.94 1.38
C THR A 4 1.49 -11.97 0.42
N ALA A 5 1.44 -10.68 0.74
CA ALA A 5 2.07 -9.62 -0.03
C ALA A 5 3.53 -9.97 -0.33
N THR A 6 3.92 -9.83 -1.60
CA THR A 6 5.29 -10.11 -2.00
C THR A 6 6.25 -9.04 -1.50
N PRO A 7 7.55 -9.35 -1.38
CA PRO A 7 8.56 -8.34 -1.05
C PRO A 7 8.53 -7.09 -1.95
N ASP A 8 8.17 -7.28 -3.23
CA ASP A 8 8.08 -6.20 -4.22
C ASP A 8 6.84 -5.32 -3.99
N GLN A 9 5.69 -5.94 -3.72
CA GLN A 9 4.46 -5.21 -3.34
C GLN A 9 4.64 -4.45 -2.04
N ILE A 10 5.25 -5.06 -1.03
CA ILE A 10 5.55 -4.41 0.26
C ILE A 10 6.42 -3.17 0.02
N ARG A 11 7.47 -3.30 -0.80
CA ARG A 11 8.35 -2.18 -1.13
C ARG A 11 7.59 -1.08 -1.87
N THR A 12 6.75 -1.44 -2.85
CA THR A 12 5.96 -0.50 -3.64
C THR A 12 5.02 0.31 -2.75
N ILE A 13 4.27 -0.34 -1.86
CA ILE A 13 3.36 0.33 -0.92
C ILE A 13 4.13 1.30 -0.02
N LEU A 14 5.27 0.88 0.55
CA LEU A 14 6.11 1.75 1.38
C LEU A 14 6.65 2.97 0.61
N ASP A 15 7.01 2.81 -0.66
CA ASP A 15 7.48 3.92 -1.49
C ASP A 15 6.36 4.92 -1.79
N LEU A 16 5.16 4.42 -2.12
CA LEU A 16 3.97 5.25 -2.34
C LEU A 16 3.56 6.04 -1.09
N LEU A 17 3.57 5.39 0.08
CA LEU A 17 3.30 6.04 1.37
C LEU A 17 4.33 7.13 1.69
N ARG A 18 5.63 6.86 1.44
CA ARG A 18 6.69 7.88 1.61
C ARG A 18 6.53 9.05 0.66
N ARG A 19 6.09 8.79 -0.57
CA ARG A 19 5.81 9.84 -1.56
C ARG A 19 4.66 10.72 -1.08
N GLN A 20 3.53 10.14 -0.70
CA GLN A 20 2.40 10.89 -0.12
C GLN A 20 2.79 11.72 1.11
N ALA A 21 3.60 11.15 2.01
CA ALA A 21 4.07 11.87 3.18
C ALA A 21 4.94 13.10 2.83
N ARG A 22 5.65 13.07 1.70
CA ARG A 22 6.46 14.21 1.21
C ARG A 22 5.62 15.25 0.48
N ASP A 23 4.65 14.80 -0.31
CA ASP A 23 3.79 15.68 -1.10
C ASP A 23 2.73 16.40 -0.23
N GLY A 24 2.68 16.12 1.08
CA GLY A 24 1.70 16.71 2.00
C GLY A 24 0.31 16.08 1.92
N GLU A 25 0.16 15.09 1.03
CA GLU A 25 -1.03 14.24 0.88
C GLU A 25 -1.01 13.06 1.86
N ALA A 26 -0.50 13.30 3.07
CA ALA A 26 -0.38 12.29 4.11
C ALA A 26 -1.79 11.86 4.58
N GLY A 27 -2.33 10.82 3.96
CA GLY A 27 -3.59 10.17 4.35
C GLY A 27 -4.82 10.50 3.50
N THR A 28 -4.67 11.16 2.34
CA THR A 28 -5.82 11.57 1.50
C THR A 28 -5.92 10.89 0.13
N VAL A 29 -4.87 10.24 -0.37
CA VAL A 29 -4.91 9.56 -1.68
C VAL A 29 -5.12 8.07 -1.47
N GLY A 30 -6.41 7.69 -1.46
CA GLY A 30 -6.84 6.31 -1.47
C GLY A 30 -8.08 6.06 -0.61
N PHE A 31 -9.15 5.51 -1.19
CA PHE A 31 -10.31 4.97 -0.46
C PHE A 31 -9.94 3.84 0.52
N PHE A 32 -8.71 3.32 0.46
CA PHE A 32 -8.25 2.18 1.24
C PHE A 32 -7.35 2.66 2.39
N LYS A 33 -7.87 2.61 3.63
CA LYS A 33 -7.10 2.91 4.84
C LYS A 33 -6.35 1.65 5.29
N GLY A 34 -5.14 1.47 4.76
CA GLY A 34 -4.30 0.31 5.00
C GLY A 34 -3.15 0.54 6.01
N PRO A 35 -2.37 -0.51 6.29
CA PRO A 35 -1.19 -0.44 7.16
C PRO A 35 -0.08 0.43 6.54
N THR A 36 0.55 1.27 7.36
CA THR A 36 1.61 2.19 6.93
C THR A 36 3.03 1.66 7.11
N ASP A 37 3.16 0.48 7.71
CA ASP A 37 4.41 -0.09 8.16
C ASP A 37 4.63 -1.47 7.53
N ARG A 38 5.90 -1.84 7.37
CA ARG A 38 6.30 -3.07 6.66
C ARG A 38 5.61 -4.32 7.22
N ASP A 39 5.56 -4.47 8.54
CA ASP A 39 4.95 -5.62 9.20
C ASP A 39 3.44 -5.72 8.92
N GLY A 40 2.72 -4.60 8.95
CA GLY A 40 1.30 -4.59 8.62
C GLY A 40 1.04 -4.86 7.14
N ILE A 41 1.88 -4.33 6.26
CA ILE A 41 1.76 -4.59 4.82
C ILE A 41 2.04 -6.07 4.51
N ALA A 42 2.97 -6.70 5.25
CA ALA A 42 3.30 -8.11 5.11
C ALA A 42 2.15 -9.06 5.53
N THR A 43 1.18 -8.58 6.32
CA THR A 43 -0.02 -9.36 6.67
C THR A 43 -1.09 -9.33 5.59
N LEU A 44 -0.99 -8.43 4.60
CA LEU A 44 -1.93 -8.37 3.49
C LEU A 44 -1.77 -9.61 2.60
N THR A 45 -2.87 -10.06 2.01
CA THR A 45 -2.79 -10.97 0.86
C THR A 45 -2.25 -10.24 -0.37
N ARG A 46 -1.75 -10.98 -1.36
CA ARG A 46 -1.35 -10.40 -2.67
C ARG A 46 -2.44 -9.51 -3.26
N THR A 47 -3.69 -9.96 -3.24
CA THR A 47 -4.83 -9.22 -3.78
C THR A 47 -5.10 -7.93 -3.02
N GLU A 48 -5.04 -7.98 -1.68
CA GLU A 48 -5.18 -6.76 -0.86
C GLU A 48 -4.03 -5.79 -1.09
N ALA A 49 -2.81 -6.29 -1.29
CA ALA A 49 -1.67 -5.46 -1.61
C ALA A 49 -1.80 -4.77 -2.98
N ASP A 50 -2.29 -5.48 -4.01
CA ASP A 50 -2.57 -4.88 -5.32
C ASP A 50 -3.66 -3.80 -5.22
N LEU A 51 -4.79 -4.10 -4.57
CA LEU A 51 -5.86 -3.12 -4.35
C LEU A 51 -5.36 -1.90 -3.57
N TYR A 52 -4.45 -2.10 -2.62
CA TYR A 52 -3.87 -1.01 -1.86
C TYR A 52 -2.95 -0.15 -2.74
N ILE A 53 -2.15 -0.77 -3.62
CA ILE A 53 -1.32 -0.06 -4.60
C ILE A 53 -2.19 0.78 -5.53
N ASP A 54 -3.23 0.23 -6.14
CA ASP A 54 -4.15 0.94 -7.03
C ASP A 54 -4.78 2.15 -6.32
N SER A 55 -5.22 1.94 -5.08
CA SER A 55 -5.79 2.99 -4.24
C SER A 55 -4.79 4.10 -3.92
N LEU A 56 -3.54 3.76 -3.58
CA LEU A 56 -2.47 4.73 -3.30
C LEU A 56 -2.04 5.50 -4.55
N ARG A 57 -2.24 4.93 -5.75
CA ARG A 57 -2.00 5.61 -7.03
C ARG A 57 -3.19 6.46 -7.49
N GLY A 58 -4.38 6.21 -6.95
CA GLY A 58 -5.63 6.83 -7.40
C GLY A 58 -6.13 6.26 -8.73
N GLU A 59 -5.69 5.06 -9.10
CA GLU A 59 -6.16 4.35 -10.31
C GLU A 59 -7.37 3.49 -9.90
N TYR A 60 -8.57 3.84 -10.36
CA TYR A 60 -9.84 3.15 -10.08
C TYR A 60 -10.57 2.78 -11.38
#